data_AF-A0A3P6B5D8-F1
#
_entry.id   AF-A0A3P6B5D8-F1
#
_cell.length_a   1.000
_cell.length_b   1.000
_cell.length_c   1.000
_cell.angle_alpha   90.00
_cell.angle_beta   90.00
_cell.angle_gamma   90.00
#
_symmetry.space_group_name_H-M   'P 1'
#
loop_
_entity.id
_entity.type
_entity.pdbx_description
1 polymer ?
#
loop_
_entity_poly.entity_id
_entity_poly.type
_entity_poly.pdbx_seq_one_letter_code
_entity_poly.pdbx_strand_id
1 'polypeptide(L)'
;MRQRSLDPVGKEMLMPKDPNATVIMVLTGIAPFRSFLWKMFFEEHEDYKLKPRACSLTHPPTIFNGLAWLFLGVPTSSSLLYKEEFEKMKGKKPENFRLDLAVSREQRNEKGEKMYIQKRMAEYAEELWELLKKDNTFVYMCGEGYR
;
A
#
# COMPACT_ATOMS: atom_id res chain seq x y z
N MET A 1 -22.18 -27.98 -2.62
CA MET A 1 -22.04 -26.87 -1.64
C MET A 1 -22.47 -25.57 -2.31
N ARG A 2 -23.48 -24.85 -1.80
CA ARG A 2 -23.80 -23.50 -2.28
C ARG A 2 -22.99 -22.49 -1.47
N GLN A 3 -22.01 -21.87 -2.11
CA GLN A 3 -21.29 -20.74 -1.52
C GLN A 3 -22.24 -19.54 -1.57
N ARG A 4 -22.72 -19.08 -0.40
CA ARG A 4 -23.46 -17.82 -0.31
C ARG A 4 -22.42 -16.71 -0.17
N SER A 5 -22.22 -15.90 -1.22
CA SER A 5 -21.51 -14.64 -1.06
C SER A 5 -22.50 -13.60 -0.54
N LEU A 6 -22.19 -13.00 0.60
CA LEU A 6 -22.83 -11.75 1.02
C LEU A 6 -22.24 -10.62 0.18
N ASP A 7 -23.05 -9.63 -0.18
CA ASP A 7 -22.58 -8.45 -0.89
C ASP A 7 -21.45 -7.75 -0.09
N PRO A 8 -20.46 -7.14 -0.77
CA PRO A 8 -19.37 -6.47 -0.09
C PRO A 8 -19.88 -5.28 0.74
N VAL A 9 -19.55 -5.29 2.03
CA VAL A 9 -19.88 -4.20 2.98
C VAL A 9 -18.60 -3.47 3.35
N GLY A 10 -18.55 -2.15 3.17
CA GLY A 10 -17.44 -1.30 3.60
C GLY A 10 -17.19 -0.11 2.66
N LYS A 11 -17.34 1.12 3.17
CA LYS A 11 -17.01 2.37 2.45
C LYS A 11 -15.76 3.06 3.01
N GLU A 12 -15.22 2.58 4.13
CA GLU A 12 -14.09 3.19 4.84
C GLU A 12 -12.75 2.92 4.16
N MET A 13 -12.63 1.79 3.45
CA MET A 13 -11.43 1.41 2.70
C MET A 13 -11.64 1.59 1.20
N LEU A 14 -12.10 2.77 0.78
CA LEU A 14 -12.14 3.14 -0.63
C LEU A 14 -10.84 3.82 -1.03
N MET A 15 -10.32 3.50 -2.21
CA MET A 15 -9.16 4.19 -2.79
C MET A 15 -9.45 5.68 -3.01
N PRO A 16 -8.44 6.55 -2.87
CA PRO A 16 -8.58 7.94 -3.25
C PRO A 16 -8.83 8.04 -4.76
N LYS A 17 -9.63 9.03 -5.16
CA LYS A 17 -9.92 9.28 -6.59
C LYS A 17 -8.77 9.99 -7.31
N ASP A 18 -7.87 10.64 -6.55
CA ASP A 18 -6.72 11.34 -7.10
C ASP A 18 -5.59 10.34 -7.45
N PRO A 19 -5.20 10.23 -8.73
CA PRO A 19 -4.11 9.34 -9.16
C PRO A 19 -2.73 9.75 -8.65
N ASN A 20 -2.58 10.98 -8.12
CA ASN A 20 -1.34 11.50 -7.55
C ASN A 20 -1.33 11.48 -6.01
N ALA A 21 -2.35 10.90 -5.38
CA ALA A 21 -2.44 10.80 -3.93
C ALA A 21 -1.28 9.97 -3.34
N THR A 22 -0.80 10.37 -2.16
CA THR A 22 0.10 9.54 -1.37
C THR A 22 -0.74 8.55 -0.58
N VAL A 23 -0.47 7.25 -0.72
CA VAL A 23 -1.20 6.17 -0.06
C VAL A 23 -0.24 5.39 0.82
N ILE A 24 -0.37 5.56 2.12
CA ILE A 24 0.41 4.84 3.13
C ILE A 24 -0.44 3.67 3.63
N MET A 25 0.04 2.45 3.44
CA MET A 25 -0.62 1.21 3.83
C MET A 25 0.17 0.57 4.96
N VAL A 26 -0.47 0.37 6.11
CA VAL A 26 0.12 -0.25 7.30
C VAL A 26 -0.58 -1.57 7.54
N LEU A 27 0.18 -2.66 7.53
CA LEU A 27 -0.35 -4.02 7.54
C LEU A 27 0.37 -4.95 8.50
N THR A 28 -0.42 -5.73 9.24
CA THR A 28 0.08 -6.89 10.01
C THR A 28 -0.77 -8.12 9.66
N GLY A 29 -0.26 -9.01 8.79
CA GLY A 29 -0.94 -10.28 8.44
C GLY A 29 -1.38 -10.42 6.97
N ILE A 30 -2.43 -11.22 6.72
CA ILE A 30 -2.95 -11.54 5.37
C ILE A 30 -3.60 -10.31 4.75
N ALA A 31 -3.00 -9.81 3.67
CA ALA A 31 -3.21 -8.47 3.15
C ALA A 31 -4.50 -8.30 2.32
N PRO A 32 -5.44 -7.41 2.71
CA PRO A 32 -6.50 -6.93 1.81
C PRO A 32 -5.99 -5.96 0.72
N PHE A 33 -4.76 -5.47 0.83
CA PHE A 33 -4.22 -4.47 -0.11
C PHE A 33 -3.58 -5.05 -1.37
N ARG A 34 -3.59 -6.38 -1.55
CA ARG A 34 -3.21 -6.98 -2.83
C ARG A 34 -4.04 -6.39 -3.96
N SER A 35 -5.36 -6.27 -3.77
CA SER A 35 -6.27 -5.69 -4.76
C SER A 35 -5.97 -4.21 -5.03
N PHE A 36 -5.59 -3.43 -4.01
CA PHE A 36 -5.20 -2.03 -4.18
C PHE A 36 -3.95 -1.89 -5.04
N LEU A 37 -2.91 -2.64 -4.70
CA LEU A 37 -1.63 -2.60 -5.42
C LEU A 37 -1.76 -3.16 -6.84
N TRP A 38 -2.57 -4.20 -7.02
CA TRP A 38 -2.87 -4.71 -8.36
C TRP A 38 -3.60 -3.66 -9.21
N LYS A 39 -4.58 -2.96 -8.63
CA LYS A 39 -5.28 -1.85 -9.28
C LYS A 39 -4.37 -0.66 -9.59
N MET A 40 -3.36 -0.38 -8.77
CA MET A 40 -2.41 0.74 -8.98
C MET A 40 -1.32 0.43 -10.02
N PHE A 41 -0.79 -0.80 -10.05
CA PHE A 41 0.45 -1.14 -10.78
C PHE A 41 0.27 -2.17 -11.92
N PHE A 42 -0.85 -2.90 -11.95
CA PHE A 42 -1.07 -3.99 -12.91
C PHE A 42 -2.34 -3.82 -13.76
N GLU A 43 -3.36 -3.14 -13.27
CA GLU A 43 -4.62 -2.94 -14.02
C GLU A 43 -4.72 -1.55 -14.64
N GLU A 44 -5.30 -1.50 -15.83
CA GLU A 44 -5.69 -0.27 -16.51
C GLU A 44 -7.20 -0.08 -16.28
N HIS A 45 -7.57 0.88 -15.43
CA HIS A 45 -8.99 1.16 -15.13
C HIS A 45 -9.45 2.50 -15.69
N GLU A 46 -10.66 2.49 -16.28
CA GLU A 46 -11.32 3.70 -16.77
C GLU A 46 -11.70 4.68 -15.65
N ASP A 47 -11.85 4.20 -14.40
CA ASP A 47 -12.25 5.03 -13.25
C ASP A 47 -11.20 6.08 -12.86
N TYR A 48 -9.93 5.87 -13.23
CA TYR A 48 -8.85 6.83 -13.01
C TYR A 48 -8.74 7.87 -14.13
N LYS A 49 -9.60 7.84 -15.16
CA LYS A 49 -9.64 8.82 -16.24
C LYS A 49 -9.79 10.24 -15.67
N LEU A 50 -8.68 10.97 -15.62
CA LEU A 50 -8.68 12.42 -15.59
C LEU A 50 -9.58 12.88 -16.74
N LYS A 51 -10.69 13.56 -16.43
CA LYS A 51 -11.51 14.20 -17.47
C LYS A 51 -10.58 15.11 -18.29
N PRO A 52 -10.41 14.88 -19.60
CA PRO A 52 -9.42 15.60 -20.37
C PRO A 52 -9.80 17.08 -20.43
N ARG A 53 -8.94 17.97 -19.92
CA ARG A 53 -8.75 19.24 -20.61
C ARG A 53 -8.08 18.89 -21.93
N ALA A 54 -8.79 19.18 -23.01
CA ALA A 54 -8.45 18.85 -24.38
C ALA A 54 -6.97 19.06 -24.72
N CYS A 55 -6.29 18.02 -25.21
CA CYS A 55 -5.64 18.03 -26.53
C CYS A 55 -5.04 16.66 -26.85
N SER A 56 -5.67 16.00 -27.83
CA SER A 56 -5.14 15.04 -28.82
C SER A 56 -3.74 14.44 -28.62
N LEU A 57 -3.70 13.18 -28.17
CA LEU A 57 -2.87 12.08 -28.70
C LEU A 57 -3.35 10.78 -28.00
N THR A 58 -3.39 9.70 -28.75
CA THR A 58 -3.66 8.29 -28.36
C THR A 58 -3.56 8.02 -26.85
N HIS A 59 -4.72 7.79 -26.22
CA HIS A 59 -4.99 7.40 -24.82
C HIS A 59 -3.80 7.38 -23.85
N PRO A 60 -3.66 8.35 -22.91
CA PRO A 60 -2.81 8.14 -21.75
C PRO A 60 -3.53 7.19 -20.76
N PRO A 61 -3.03 5.97 -20.49
CA PRO A 61 -3.54 5.18 -19.38
C PRO A 61 -3.26 5.96 -18.10
N THR A 62 -4.28 6.19 -17.28
CA THR A 62 -4.13 6.87 -16.00
C THR A 62 -3.53 5.89 -15.00
N ILE A 63 -2.21 5.78 -15.05
CA ILE A 63 -1.40 4.98 -14.13
C ILE A 63 -1.25 5.78 -12.83
N PHE A 64 -1.40 5.13 -11.68
CA PHE A 64 -1.10 5.75 -10.38
C PHE A 64 0.30 6.37 -10.42
N ASN A 65 0.37 7.68 -10.19
CA ASN A 65 1.58 8.49 -10.25
C ASN A 65 1.93 9.11 -8.88
N GLY A 66 1.12 8.82 -7.86
CA GLY A 66 1.42 9.14 -6.47
C GLY A 66 2.46 8.21 -5.86
N LEU A 67 2.59 8.28 -4.53
CA LEU A 67 3.46 7.42 -3.75
C LEU A 67 2.61 6.37 -3.03
N ALA A 68 2.85 5.09 -3.29
CA ALA A 68 2.30 3.98 -2.54
C ALA A 68 3.38 3.43 -1.60
N TRP A 69 3.20 3.63 -0.30
CA TRP A 69 4.14 3.19 0.72
C TRP A 69 3.52 2.09 1.57
N LEU A 70 4.01 0.86 1.42
CA LEU A 70 3.55 -0.30 2.17
C LEU A 70 4.51 -0.62 3.32
N PHE A 71 3.99 -0.57 4.55
CA PHE A 71 4.61 -1.15 5.74
C PHE A 71 3.98 -2.50 6.01
N LEU A 72 4.80 -3.55 6.06
CA LEU A 72 4.33 -4.92 6.26
C LEU A 72 5.06 -5.60 7.42
N GLY A 73 4.31 -5.89 8.47
CA GLY A 73 4.75 -6.63 9.65
C GLY A 73 4.53 -8.13 9.48
N VAL A 74 5.59 -8.92 9.60
CA VAL A 74 5.56 -10.38 9.52
C VAL A 74 6.40 -11.02 10.63
N PRO A 75 6.07 -12.24 11.10
CA PRO A 75 6.90 -12.94 12.06
C PRO A 75 8.26 -13.35 11.48
N THR A 76 8.28 -13.92 10.29
CA THR A 76 9.49 -14.41 9.59
C THR A 76 9.46 -14.04 8.11
N SER A 77 10.63 -14.01 7.46
CA SER A 77 10.72 -13.75 6.02
C SER A 77 10.00 -14.82 5.19
N SER A 78 9.90 -16.06 5.70
CA SER A 78 9.13 -17.15 5.07
C SER A 78 7.61 -16.93 5.12
N SER A 79 7.11 -16.13 6.05
CA SER A 79 5.69 -15.78 6.14
C SER A 79 5.31 -14.58 5.25
N LEU A 80 6.29 -14.01 4.54
CA LEU A 80 6.06 -12.93 3.59
C LEU A 80 5.31 -13.45 2.37
N LEU A 81 4.01 -13.19 2.32
CA LEU A 81 3.17 -13.50 1.16
C LEU A 81 3.45 -12.50 0.04
N TYR A 82 3.39 -12.98 -1.21
CA TYR A 82 3.46 -12.16 -2.43
C TYR A 82 4.77 -11.38 -2.65
N LYS A 83 5.89 -11.88 -2.10
CA LYS A 83 7.22 -11.27 -2.27
C LYS A 83 7.55 -10.95 -3.74
N GLU A 84 7.35 -11.93 -4.62
CA GLU A 84 7.60 -11.78 -6.07
C GLU A 84 6.73 -10.70 -6.72
N GLU A 85 5.48 -10.53 -6.24
CA GLU A 85 4.57 -9.51 -6.78
C GLU A 85 5.07 -8.11 -6.39
N PHE A 86 5.50 -7.92 -5.14
CA PHE A 86 6.06 -6.65 -4.68
C PHE A 86 7.37 -6.30 -5.40
N GLU A 87 8.23 -7.29 -5.64
CA GLU A 87 9.46 -7.09 -6.42
C GLU A 87 9.15 -6.66 -7.86
N LYS A 88 8.12 -7.27 -8.49
CA LYS A 88 7.64 -6.85 -9.81
C LYS A 88 7.08 -5.42 -9.81
N MET A 89 6.31 -5.04 -8.79
CA MET A 89 5.78 -3.67 -8.64
C MET A 89 6.92 -2.66 -8.52
N LYS A 90 7.90 -2.96 -7.65
CA LYS A 90 9.09 -2.14 -7.46
C LYS A 90 9.92 -2.04 -8.74
N GLY A 91 10.03 -3.12 -9.51
CA GLY A 91 10.71 -3.13 -10.81
C GLY A 91 10.00 -2.31 -11.88
N LYS A 92 8.66 -2.28 -11.88
CA LYS A 92 7.87 -1.46 -12.82
C LYS A 92 7.93 0.03 -12.49
N LYS A 93 7.81 0.40 -11.21
CA LYS A 93 7.75 1.79 -10.76
C LYS A 93 8.50 1.97 -9.44
N PRO A 94 9.84 2.05 -9.48
CA PRO A 94 10.66 2.15 -8.27
C PRO A 94 10.44 3.45 -7.49
N GLU A 95 10.04 4.53 -8.18
CA GLU A 95 9.81 5.85 -7.56
C GLU A 95 8.42 5.97 -6.91
N ASN A 96 7.43 5.19 -7.38
CA ASN A 96 6.05 5.26 -6.90
C ASN A 96 5.72 4.18 -5.86
N PHE A 97 6.54 3.13 -5.72
CA PHE A 97 6.29 2.04 -4.78
C PHE A 97 7.43 1.86 -3.80
N ARG A 98 7.12 2.04 -2.51
CA ARG A 98 8.05 1.80 -1.40
C ARG A 98 7.51 0.69 -0.51
N LEU A 99 8.38 -0.26 -0.17
CA LEU A 99 8.06 -1.39 0.68
C LEU A 99 9.05 -1.44 1.84
N ASP A 100 8.51 -1.36 3.05
CA ASP A 100 9.26 -1.48 4.30
C ASP A 100 8.75 -2.68 5.11
N LEU A 101 9.63 -3.66 5.29
CA LEU A 101 9.33 -4.90 6.00
C LEU A 101 9.76 -4.81 7.47
N ALA A 102 8.88 -5.24 8.37
CA ALA A 102 9.19 -5.40 9.79
C ALA A 102 9.10 -6.90 10.14
N VAL A 103 10.26 -7.57 10.18
CA VAL A 103 10.36 -9.01 10.43
C VAL A 103 10.70 -9.27 11.90
N SER A 104 9.69 -9.45 12.74
CA SER A 104 9.84 -9.42 14.20
C SER A 104 10.75 -10.49 14.81
N ARG A 105 10.93 -11.65 14.17
CA ARG A 105 11.81 -12.73 14.67
C ARG A 105 13.24 -12.67 14.12
N GLU A 106 13.48 -11.90 13.07
CA GLU A 106 14.77 -11.88 12.36
C GLU A 106 15.47 -10.52 12.44
N GLN A 107 14.71 -9.44 12.57
CA GLN A 107 15.22 -8.08 12.64
C GLN A 107 15.11 -7.54 14.07
N ARG A 108 16.09 -6.73 14.44
CA ARG A 108 16.11 -5.97 15.70
C ARG A 108 16.32 -4.48 15.42
N ASN A 109 15.75 -3.65 16.28
CA ASN A 109 16.01 -2.20 16.23
C ASN A 109 17.36 -1.86 16.88
N GLU A 110 17.73 -0.58 16.88
CA GLU A 110 18.96 -0.06 17.51
C GLU A 110 19.09 -0.43 19.00
N LYS A 111 17.96 -0.64 19.68
CA LYS A 111 17.89 -1.03 21.09
C LYS A 111 17.93 -2.55 21.32
N GLY A 112 18.07 -3.34 20.25
CA GLY A 112 18.07 -4.80 20.31
C GLY A 112 16.68 -5.42 20.55
N GLU A 113 15.59 -4.67 20.42
CA GLU A 113 14.21 -5.15 20.54
C GLU A 113 13.72 -5.77 19.23
N LYS A 114 12.70 -6.61 19.28
CA LYS A 114 12.07 -7.21 18.08
C LYS A 114 11.53 -6.12 17.14
N MET A 115 11.76 -6.29 15.85
CA MET A 115 11.30 -5.33 14.84
C MET A 115 9.81 -5.51 14.52
N TYR A 116 8.97 -4.73 15.20
CA TYR A 116 7.54 -4.61 14.88
C TYR A 116 7.28 -3.42 13.96
N ILE A 117 6.10 -3.38 13.33
CA ILE A 117 5.73 -2.36 12.34
C ILE A 117 5.81 -0.94 12.91
N GLN A 118 5.40 -0.74 14.17
CA GLN A 118 5.50 0.55 14.86
C GLN A 118 6.95 1.00 15.06
N LYS A 119 7.90 0.06 15.22
CA LYS A 119 9.32 0.38 15.34
C LYS A 119 9.90 0.75 13.99
N ARG A 120 9.53 0.01 12.93
CA ARG A 120 9.90 0.35 11.54
C ARG A 120 9.36 1.72 11.13
N MET A 121 8.12 2.04 11.47
CA MET A 121 7.54 3.36 11.19
C MET A 121 8.24 4.47 12.00
N ALA A 122 8.70 4.18 13.21
CA ALA A 122 9.45 5.16 14.01
C ALA A 122 10.79 5.55 13.38
N GLU A 123 11.43 4.65 12.62
CA GLU A 123 12.64 4.97 11.84
C GLU A 123 12.36 6.01 10.74
N TYR A 124 11.10 6.11 10.27
CA TYR A 124 10.66 7.05 9.26
C TYR A 124 9.71 8.12 9.80
N ALA A 125 9.72 8.37 11.11
CA ALA A 125 8.74 9.24 11.76
C ALA A 125 8.70 10.65 11.16
N GLU A 126 9.87 11.23 10.85
CA GLU A 126 9.97 12.56 10.24
C GLU A 126 9.39 12.58 8.82
N GLU A 127 9.75 11.59 7.99
CA GLU A 127 9.23 11.50 6.62
C GLU A 127 7.72 11.25 6.59
N LEU A 128 7.24 10.35 7.45
CA LEU A 128 5.81 10.09 7.63
C LEU A 128 5.07 11.34 8.08
N TRP A 129 5.66 12.12 9.00
CA TRP A 129 5.06 13.38 9.46
C TRP A 129 4.95 14.40 8.32
N GLU A 130 5.98 14.55 7.50
CA GLU A 130 5.92 15.42 6.31
C GLU A 130 4.87 14.98 5.30
N LEU A 131 4.71 13.67 5.08
CA LEU A 131 3.65 13.14 4.21
C LEU A 131 2.27 13.37 4.81
N LEU A 132 2.08 13.12 6.10
CA LEU A 132 0.80 13.28 6.80
C LEU A 132 0.26 14.71 6.79
N LYS A 133 1.15 15.71 6.71
CA LYS A 133 0.74 17.13 6.57
C LYS A 133 0.16 17.47 5.20
N LYS A 134 0.35 16.63 4.18
CA LYS A 134 -0.19 16.86 2.84
C LYS A 134 -1.65 16.44 2.79
N ASP A 135 -2.51 17.29 2.24
CA ASP A 135 -3.95 17.02 2.10
C ASP A 135 -4.27 15.84 1.16
N ASN A 136 -3.31 15.43 0.32
CA ASN A 136 -3.44 14.30 -0.59
C ASN A 136 -2.84 13.00 -0.03
N THR A 137 -2.57 12.93 1.28
CA THR A 137 -2.06 11.72 1.94
C THR A 137 -3.19 10.96 2.63
N PHE A 138 -3.31 9.68 2.28
CA PHE A 138 -4.29 8.75 2.84
C PHE A 138 -3.56 7.62 3.55
N VAL A 139 -3.90 7.39 4.82
CA VAL A 139 -3.36 6.29 5.61
C VAL A 139 -4.41 5.21 5.78
N TYR A 140 -4.08 4.00 5.37
CA TYR A 140 -4.89 2.82 5.61
C TYR A 140 -4.14 1.89 6.55
N MET A 141 -4.80 1.50 7.64
CA MET A 141 -4.25 0.55 8.60
C MET A 141 -5.18 -0.65 8.69
N CYS A 142 -4.63 -1.85 8.48
CA CYS A 142 -5.38 -3.09 8.67
C CYS A 142 -4.48 -4.10 9.40
N GLY A 143 -5.02 -4.74 10.43
CA GLY A 143 -4.26 -5.67 11.24
C GLY A 143 -5.16 -6.40 12.22
N GLU A 144 -4.57 -7.31 12.98
CA GLU A 144 -5.28 -7.93 14.09
C GLU A 144 -5.59 -6.86 15.13
N GLY A 145 -6.88 -6.54 15.27
CA GLY A 145 -7.36 -5.81 16.44
C GLY A 145 -7.18 -6.72 17.65
N TYR A 146 -6.39 -6.27 18.62
CA TYR A 146 -6.28 -6.96 19.90
C TYR A 146 -7.68 -7.13 20.49
N ARG A 147 -8.04 -8.38 20.77
CA ARG A 147 -9.24 -8.77 21.49
C ARG A 147 -8.85 -9.32 22.85
#